data_AF-A0A2G4GJP0-F1
#
_entry.id   AF-A0A2G4GJP0-F1
#
_cell.length_a   1.000
_cell.length_b   1.000
_cell.length_c   1.000
_cell.angle_alpha   90.00
_cell.angle_beta   90.00
_cell.angle_gamma   90.00
#
_symmetry.space_group_name_H-M   'P 1'
#
loop_
_entity.id
_entity.type
_entity.pdbx_description
1 polymer ?
#
loop_
_entity_poly.entity_id
_entity_poly.type
_entity_poly.pdbx_seq_one_letter_code
_entity_poly.pdbx_strand_id
1 'polypeptide(L)'
;MMKHSRLFSILSLIISSVLAMSSVTAQYSALYAHKIPNYIEAPDKEAESMYGEILILANVSIPRYQFFSAGGDGEKPCVVICPGGGYGILAVSHEGIDVAKYFNSIGIHALVLKYRIPSDEHQTNKMIVPLQDVQQAMYLVRKNAKKWHVDSSKVGVMGFSAGGHLASTLATHYDDRKIVRKKSISFRPDFQLLIYPVISFGSFGHKGSRDNLLSPDTTASNIAYFSNELHVDKNTPPAFLVHAKDDDAVPIQNSIVFSSKLKENGVESTVITYEHGGHGFGMNNKTSSEKWTDALFLWFKKQGIL
;
A
#
# COMPACT_ATOMS: atom_id res chain seq x y z
N MET A 1 -78.49 5.72 -35.58
CA MET A 1 -77.33 5.90 -36.48
C MET A 1 -76.40 6.94 -35.85
N MET A 2 -75.07 6.72 -35.87
CA MET A 2 -73.99 7.49 -35.20
C MET A 2 -73.81 7.18 -33.70
N LYS A 3 -72.80 6.38 -33.32
CA LYS A 3 -71.35 6.66 -33.14
C LYS A 3 -71.06 7.47 -31.87
N HIS A 4 -70.57 6.79 -30.83
CA HIS A 4 -69.46 7.28 -30.00
C HIS A 4 -68.63 6.10 -29.48
N SER A 5 -67.49 5.90 -30.12
CA SER A 5 -66.37 5.08 -29.65
C SER A 5 -65.65 5.78 -28.50
N ARG A 6 -65.47 5.10 -27.37
CA ARG A 6 -64.44 5.46 -26.38
C ARG A 6 -63.38 4.37 -26.35
N LEU A 7 -62.26 4.68 -27.00
CA LEU A 7 -60.98 4.00 -26.87
C LEU A 7 -60.53 4.10 -25.41
N PHE A 8 -60.35 2.97 -24.72
CA PHE A 8 -59.58 2.92 -23.49
C PHE A 8 -58.12 2.66 -23.86
N SER A 9 -57.28 3.68 -23.71
CA SER A 9 -55.83 3.58 -23.85
C SER A 9 -55.26 2.81 -22.66
N ILE A 10 -54.68 1.64 -22.92
CA ILE A 10 -53.87 0.89 -21.96
C ILE A 10 -52.54 1.64 -21.81
N LEU A 11 -52.35 2.30 -20.68
CA LEU A 11 -51.08 2.89 -20.29
C LEU A 11 -50.18 1.77 -19.77
N SER A 12 -49.33 1.20 -20.64
CA SER A 12 -48.30 0.26 -20.24
C SER A 12 -47.25 0.99 -19.39
N LEU A 13 -47.29 0.74 -18.08
CA LEU A 13 -46.27 1.18 -17.14
C LEU A 13 -45.01 0.33 -17.37
N ILE A 14 -44.05 0.84 -18.15
CA ILE A 14 -42.71 0.26 -18.24
C ILE A 14 -42.01 0.62 -16.92
N ILE A 15 -42.04 -0.31 -15.98
CA ILE A 15 -41.17 -0.27 -14.79
C ILE A 15 -39.78 -0.63 -15.28
N SER A 16 -39.01 0.38 -15.69
CA SER A 16 -37.57 0.25 -15.90
C SER A 16 -36.92 0.03 -14.54
N SER A 17 -36.78 -1.24 -14.15
CA SER A 17 -35.93 -1.63 -13.03
C SER A 17 -34.48 -1.33 -13.40
N VAL A 18 -34.02 -0.12 -13.06
CA VAL A 18 -32.60 0.18 -13.01
C VAL A 18 -32.05 -0.62 -11.82
N LEU A 19 -31.60 -1.84 -12.10
CA LEU A 19 -30.66 -2.54 -11.24
C LEU A 19 -29.43 -1.63 -11.17
N ALA A 20 -29.31 -0.89 -10.07
CA ALA A 20 -28.07 -0.25 -9.71
C ALA A 20 -27.04 -1.38 -9.60
N MET A 21 -26.19 -1.51 -10.61
CA MET A 21 -24.92 -2.21 -10.45
C MET A 21 -24.16 -1.45 -9.36
N SER A 22 -24.24 -1.94 -8.12
CA SER A 22 -23.30 -1.55 -7.08
C SER A 22 -21.92 -2.01 -7.57
N SER A 23 -21.17 -1.07 -8.14
CA SER A 23 -19.77 -1.28 -8.44
C SER A 23 -19.07 -1.75 -7.17
N VAL A 24 -18.32 -2.84 -7.30
CA VAL A 24 -17.57 -3.46 -6.20
C VAL A 24 -16.42 -2.52 -5.82
N THR A 25 -16.71 -1.48 -5.06
CA THR A 25 -15.71 -0.79 -4.24
C THR A 25 -16.15 -0.94 -2.79
N ALA A 26 -15.41 -1.73 -2.02
CA ALA A 26 -15.57 -1.70 -0.57
C ALA A 26 -15.41 -0.24 -0.13
N GLN A 27 -16.40 0.32 0.56
CA GLN A 27 -16.40 1.73 0.93
C GLN A 27 -15.16 2.08 1.75
N TYR A 28 -14.35 3.01 1.26
CA TYR A 28 -13.18 3.50 1.98
C TYR A 28 -13.57 4.02 3.37
N SER A 29 -12.83 3.58 4.40
CA SER A 29 -12.95 4.05 5.78
C SER A 29 -11.94 5.16 6.07
N ALA A 30 -12.31 6.12 6.91
CA ALA A 30 -11.42 7.21 7.30
C ALA A 30 -10.21 6.70 8.09
N LEU A 31 -9.00 7.10 7.71
CA LEU A 31 -7.77 6.69 8.41
C LEU A 31 -7.62 7.42 9.76
N TYR A 32 -8.11 8.66 9.84
CA TYR A 32 -8.15 9.45 11.07
C TYR A 32 -9.61 9.64 11.49
N ALA A 33 -9.92 9.38 12.77
CA ALA A 33 -11.26 9.59 13.31
C ALA A 33 -11.63 11.08 13.47
N HIS A 34 -10.63 11.95 13.51
CA HIS A 34 -10.75 13.40 13.73
C HIS A 34 -9.77 14.13 12.79
N LYS A 35 -9.21 15.26 13.24
CA LYS A 35 -8.21 16.05 12.50
C LYS A 35 -7.09 15.20 11.90
N ILE A 36 -6.88 15.36 10.60
CA ILE A 36 -5.75 14.81 9.87
C ILE A 36 -4.50 15.64 10.25
N PRO A 37 -3.41 15.03 10.74
CA PRO A 37 -2.19 15.76 11.08
C PRO A 37 -1.48 16.26 9.81
N ASN A 38 -0.79 17.40 9.88
CA ASN A 38 -0.15 18.05 8.72
C ASN A 38 -1.11 18.23 7.52
N TYR A 39 -2.35 18.61 7.80
CA TYR A 39 -3.34 18.93 6.77
C TYR A 39 -3.62 20.43 6.75
N ILE A 40 -3.59 21.01 5.56
CA ILE A 40 -4.02 22.36 5.22
C ILE A 40 -5.39 22.20 4.55
N GLU A 41 -6.38 22.94 5.06
CA GLU A 41 -7.72 22.93 4.48
C GLU A 41 -7.68 23.57 3.09
N ALA A 42 -8.00 22.79 2.07
CA ALA A 42 -8.09 23.22 0.67
C ALA A 42 -9.08 22.31 -0.07
N PRO A 43 -9.61 22.73 -1.24
CA PRO A 43 -10.51 21.89 -2.02
C PRO A 43 -9.90 20.51 -2.29
N ASP A 44 -10.69 19.45 -2.09
CA ASP A 44 -10.26 18.10 -2.43
C ASP A 44 -10.16 17.97 -3.95
N LYS A 45 -8.98 17.56 -4.42
CA LYS A 45 -8.65 17.40 -5.84
C LYS A 45 -8.36 15.94 -6.20
N GLU A 46 -8.68 15.01 -5.29
CA GLU A 46 -8.55 13.57 -5.54
C GLU A 46 -9.23 13.22 -6.87
N ALA A 47 -8.50 12.53 -7.74
CA ALA A 47 -8.98 12.13 -9.04
C ALA A 47 -8.75 10.63 -9.24
N GLU A 48 -9.74 9.97 -9.83
CA GLU A 48 -9.70 8.57 -10.18
C GLU A 48 -9.62 8.44 -11.71
N SER A 49 -8.72 7.58 -12.20
CA SER A 49 -8.65 7.26 -13.62
C SER A 49 -8.13 5.85 -13.86
N MET A 50 -8.27 5.37 -15.10
CA MET A 50 -7.74 4.08 -15.54
C MET A 50 -6.49 4.29 -16.38
N TYR A 51 -5.40 3.64 -16.00
CA TYR A 51 -4.20 3.48 -16.82
C TYR A 51 -4.15 2.04 -17.35
N GLY A 52 -4.66 1.84 -18.56
CA GLY A 52 -4.99 0.49 -19.04
C GLY A 52 -6.06 -0.15 -18.14
N GLU A 53 -5.75 -1.30 -17.54
CA GLU A 53 -6.63 -2.00 -16.58
C GLU A 53 -6.33 -1.63 -15.12
N ILE A 54 -5.41 -0.71 -14.89
CA ILE A 54 -4.99 -0.31 -13.53
C ILE A 54 -5.80 0.91 -13.09
N LEU A 55 -6.51 0.77 -11.97
CA LEU A 55 -7.15 1.88 -11.29
C LEU A 55 -6.08 2.69 -10.56
N ILE A 56 -5.98 3.97 -10.90
CA ILE A 56 -5.05 4.91 -10.28
C ILE A 56 -5.79 6.04 -9.58
N LEU A 57 -5.28 6.46 -8.42
CA LEU A 57 -5.75 7.64 -7.68
C LEU A 57 -4.67 8.70 -7.65
N ALA A 58 -4.99 9.91 -8.10
CA ALA A 58 -4.11 11.07 -8.06
C ALA A 58 -4.56 12.07 -6.99
N ASN A 59 -3.65 12.94 -6.53
CA ASN A 59 -3.94 14.05 -5.62
C ASN A 59 -4.65 13.65 -4.31
N VAL A 60 -4.38 12.45 -3.80
CA VAL A 60 -5.00 11.97 -2.55
C VAL A 60 -4.55 12.88 -1.40
N SER A 61 -5.47 13.72 -0.91
CA SER A 61 -5.22 14.65 0.19
C SER A 61 -5.84 14.18 1.52
N ILE A 62 -6.89 13.34 1.44
CA ILE A 62 -7.63 12.77 2.57
C ILE A 62 -7.34 11.27 2.64
N PRO A 63 -6.51 10.81 3.59
CA PRO A 63 -6.11 9.42 3.64
C PRO A 63 -7.23 8.52 4.17
N ARG A 64 -7.35 7.35 3.56
CA ARG A 64 -8.38 6.35 3.86
C ARG A 64 -7.79 4.94 3.79
N TYR A 65 -8.58 3.95 4.16
CA TYR A 65 -8.20 2.55 4.00
C TYR A 65 -9.39 1.67 3.62
N GLN A 66 -9.09 0.50 3.07
CA GLN A 66 -10.05 -0.59 2.91
C GLN A 66 -9.52 -1.79 3.69
N PHE A 67 -10.34 -2.34 4.59
CA PHE A 67 -10.01 -3.54 5.34
C PHE A 67 -10.68 -4.75 4.68
N PHE A 68 -9.87 -5.75 4.37
CA PHE A 68 -10.25 -7.00 3.76
C PHE A 68 -10.07 -8.09 4.80
N SER A 69 -11.19 -8.64 5.27
CA SER A 69 -11.16 -9.74 6.23
C SER A 69 -11.01 -11.07 5.49
N ALA A 70 -10.09 -11.92 5.95
CA ALA A 70 -9.97 -13.29 5.46
C ALA A 70 -11.13 -14.21 5.92
N GLY A 71 -12.04 -13.70 6.77
CA GLY A 71 -13.15 -14.47 7.35
C GLY A 71 -12.66 -15.62 8.24
N GLY A 72 -13.54 -16.56 8.58
CA GLY A 72 -13.22 -17.75 9.38
C GLY A 72 -12.98 -17.49 10.87
N ASP A 73 -12.73 -18.58 11.60
CA ASP A 73 -12.50 -18.52 13.05
C ASP A 73 -11.05 -18.20 13.41
N GLY A 74 -10.85 -17.69 14.63
CA GLY A 74 -9.54 -17.41 15.23
C GLY A 74 -8.90 -16.08 14.82
N GLU A 75 -7.83 -15.72 15.53
CA GLU A 75 -6.99 -14.56 15.18
C GLU A 75 -6.10 -14.91 13.97
N LYS A 76 -5.92 -13.95 13.06
CA LYS A 76 -5.16 -14.13 11.81
C LYS A 76 -4.13 -13.01 11.63
N PRO A 77 -3.00 -13.28 10.95
CA PRO A 77 -2.05 -12.23 10.57
C PRO A 77 -2.73 -11.16 9.71
N CYS A 78 -2.15 -9.96 9.68
CA CYS A 78 -2.64 -8.85 8.87
C CYS A 78 -1.48 -8.17 8.12
N VAL A 79 -1.72 -7.77 6.87
CA VAL A 79 -0.76 -6.99 6.07
C VAL A 79 -1.32 -5.62 5.72
N VAL A 80 -0.61 -4.55 6.08
CA VAL A 80 -0.87 -3.19 5.60
C VAL A 80 -0.20 -3.02 4.24
N ILE A 81 -0.98 -2.80 3.17
CA ILE A 81 -0.50 -2.69 1.80
C ILE A 81 -0.41 -1.22 1.38
N CYS A 82 0.77 -0.80 0.95
CA CYS A 82 1.07 0.50 0.38
C CYS A 82 1.25 0.36 -1.15
N PRO A 83 0.26 0.76 -1.97
CA PRO A 83 0.41 0.76 -3.43
C PRO A 83 1.59 1.63 -3.89
N GLY A 84 2.11 1.37 -5.08
CA GLY A 84 3.11 2.21 -5.74
C GLY A 84 2.50 3.41 -6.46
N GLY A 85 3.29 4.02 -7.35
CA GLY A 85 2.89 5.22 -8.10
C GLY A 85 3.80 6.43 -7.93
N GLY A 86 5.05 6.21 -7.53
CA GLY A 86 6.08 7.25 -7.55
C GLY A 86 5.85 8.41 -6.59
N TYR A 87 5.01 8.26 -5.54
CA TYR A 87 4.49 9.37 -4.74
C TYR A 87 3.79 10.46 -5.57
N GLY A 88 3.31 10.15 -6.77
CA GLY A 88 2.47 11.06 -7.59
C GLY A 88 1.05 10.55 -7.77
N ILE A 89 0.87 9.22 -7.77
CA ILE A 89 -0.41 8.51 -7.80
C ILE A 89 -0.36 7.30 -6.86
N LEU A 90 -1.50 6.62 -6.70
CA LEU A 90 -1.61 5.30 -6.08
C LEU A 90 -2.19 4.29 -7.09
N ALA A 91 -1.48 3.21 -7.38
CA ALA A 91 -1.99 2.16 -8.29
C ALA A 91 -2.84 1.10 -7.56
N VAL A 92 -3.99 1.54 -7.03
CA VAL A 92 -4.76 0.84 -5.99
C VAL A 92 -5.38 -0.51 -6.39
N SER A 93 -5.60 -0.80 -7.68
CA SER A 93 -6.13 -2.12 -8.08
C SER A 93 -5.08 -3.22 -7.95
N HIS A 94 -4.15 -3.29 -8.91
CA HIS A 94 -3.23 -4.42 -9.07
C HIS A 94 -2.14 -4.54 -7.99
N GLU A 95 -1.83 -3.44 -7.29
CA GLU A 95 -0.87 -3.39 -6.17
C GLU A 95 -1.56 -3.23 -4.81
N GLY A 96 -2.90 -3.28 -4.78
CA GLY A 96 -3.70 -3.11 -3.57
C GLY A 96 -4.79 -4.17 -3.46
N ILE A 97 -5.91 -3.93 -4.13
CA ILE A 97 -7.13 -4.76 -4.03
C ILE A 97 -6.86 -6.23 -4.43
N ASP A 98 -6.13 -6.48 -5.51
CA ASP A 98 -5.89 -7.85 -5.97
C ASP A 98 -4.98 -8.61 -5.01
N VAL A 99 -4.00 -7.92 -4.42
CA VAL A 99 -3.10 -8.43 -3.39
C VAL A 99 -3.87 -8.75 -2.10
N ALA A 100 -4.79 -7.87 -1.70
CA ALA A 100 -5.65 -8.09 -0.55
C ALA A 100 -6.55 -9.34 -0.73
N LYS A 101 -7.10 -9.55 -1.93
CA LYS A 101 -7.87 -10.77 -2.25
C LYS A 101 -7.01 -12.02 -2.16
N TYR A 102 -5.77 -11.97 -2.64
CA TYR A 102 -4.83 -13.08 -2.51
C TYR A 102 -4.53 -13.40 -1.04
N PHE A 103 -4.21 -12.40 -0.22
CA PHE A 103 -3.98 -12.61 1.22
C PHE A 103 -5.20 -13.22 1.91
N ASN A 104 -6.40 -12.73 1.63
CA ASN A 104 -7.62 -13.32 2.15
C ASN A 104 -7.75 -14.81 1.76
N SER A 105 -7.43 -15.18 0.51
CA SER A 105 -7.52 -16.58 0.06
C SER A 105 -6.56 -17.54 0.77
N ILE A 106 -5.51 -17.02 1.40
CA ILE A 106 -4.55 -17.80 2.18
C ILE A 106 -4.67 -17.56 3.70
N GLY A 107 -5.76 -16.93 4.15
CA GLY A 107 -6.06 -16.78 5.58
C GLY A 107 -5.39 -15.59 6.26
N ILE A 108 -4.98 -14.55 5.50
CA ILE A 108 -4.33 -13.34 6.01
C ILE A 108 -5.26 -12.14 5.78
N HIS A 109 -5.53 -11.35 6.82
CA HIS A 109 -6.26 -10.09 6.65
C HIS A 109 -5.41 -9.06 5.90
N ALA A 110 -6.03 -8.14 5.19
CA ALA A 110 -5.31 -7.06 4.52
C ALA A 110 -5.93 -5.69 4.78
N LEU A 111 -5.10 -4.66 4.87
CA LEU A 111 -5.52 -3.26 4.88
C LEU A 111 -4.84 -2.55 3.72
N VAL A 112 -5.60 -2.23 2.67
CA VAL A 112 -5.10 -1.43 1.55
C VAL A 112 -5.14 0.04 1.96
N LEU A 113 -3.97 0.66 2.03
CA LEU A 113 -3.81 2.04 2.46
C LEU A 113 -3.89 2.99 1.27
N LYS A 114 -4.88 3.90 1.32
CA LYS A 114 -4.90 5.10 0.48
C LYS A 114 -4.18 6.21 1.25
N TYR A 115 -2.85 6.23 1.14
CA TYR A 115 -2.00 7.23 1.79
C TYR A 115 -1.94 8.53 0.98
N ARG A 116 -1.62 9.64 1.64
CA ARG A 116 -1.55 10.95 1.00
C ARG A 116 -0.43 11.05 -0.01
N ILE A 117 -0.73 11.66 -1.15
CA ILE A 117 0.26 12.10 -2.13
C ILE A 117 0.89 13.42 -1.63
N PRO A 118 2.23 13.52 -1.54
CA PRO A 118 2.92 14.73 -1.15
C PRO A 118 2.53 15.96 -2.00
N SER A 119 2.11 17.04 -1.34
CA SER A 119 1.63 18.28 -1.94
C SER A 119 1.74 19.42 -0.92
N ASP A 120 2.36 20.53 -1.31
CA ASP A 120 2.43 21.74 -0.48
C ASP A 120 1.07 22.46 -0.38
N GLU A 121 0.11 22.16 -1.26
CA GLU A 121 -1.24 22.74 -1.22
C GLU A 121 -2.03 22.23 -0.01
N HIS A 122 -1.90 20.94 0.31
CA HIS A 122 -2.73 20.28 1.33
C HIS A 122 -1.94 19.94 2.59
N GLN A 123 -0.63 20.14 2.65
CA GLN A 123 0.19 19.67 3.77
C GLN A 123 1.27 20.67 4.21
N THR A 124 1.38 20.86 5.52
CA THR A 124 2.41 21.73 6.13
C THR A 124 3.82 21.16 6.05
N ASN A 125 3.95 19.83 5.95
CA ASN A 125 5.21 19.14 5.68
C ASN A 125 4.88 17.86 4.91
N LYS A 126 4.96 17.93 3.58
CA LYS A 126 4.62 16.82 2.69
C LYS A 126 5.56 15.62 2.78
N MET A 127 6.82 15.82 3.19
CA MET A 127 7.82 14.74 3.26
C MET A 127 7.44 13.65 4.27
N ILE A 128 6.73 14.02 5.35
CA ILE A 128 6.40 13.08 6.43
C ILE A 128 4.99 12.49 6.32
N VAL A 129 4.12 13.03 5.46
CA VAL A 129 2.71 12.62 5.46
C VAL A 129 2.48 11.16 5.04
N PRO A 130 3.22 10.57 4.08
CA PRO A 130 3.08 9.14 3.81
C PRO A 130 3.47 8.28 5.01
N LEU A 131 4.57 8.62 5.70
CA LEU A 131 5.03 7.91 6.91
C LEU A 131 4.00 8.05 8.06
N GLN A 132 3.39 9.23 8.21
CA GLN A 132 2.31 9.44 9.18
C GLN A 132 1.10 8.54 8.91
N ASP A 133 0.75 8.36 7.65
CA ASP A 133 -0.41 7.59 7.24
C ASP A 133 -0.17 6.09 7.46
N VAL A 134 0.99 5.57 7.09
CA VAL A 134 1.30 4.14 7.32
C VAL A 134 1.48 3.83 8.81
N GLN A 135 2.08 4.73 9.62
CA GLN A 135 2.11 4.57 11.08
C GLN A 135 0.70 4.57 11.67
N GLN A 136 -0.21 5.40 11.13
CA GLN A 136 -1.60 5.40 11.54
C GLN A 136 -2.34 4.11 11.16
N ALA A 137 -2.05 3.55 9.99
CA ALA A 137 -2.60 2.27 9.56
C ALA A 137 -2.17 1.13 10.50
N MET A 138 -0.87 1.05 10.82
CA MET A 138 -0.34 0.08 11.80
C MET A 138 -1.01 0.22 13.17
N TYR A 139 -1.16 1.47 13.64
CA TYR A 139 -1.87 1.76 14.88
C TYR A 139 -3.32 1.28 14.83
N LEU A 140 -4.04 1.52 13.72
CA LEU A 140 -5.44 1.12 13.58
C LEU A 140 -5.60 -0.40 13.59
N VAL A 141 -4.76 -1.13 12.86
CA VAL A 141 -4.78 -2.61 12.85
C VAL A 141 -4.61 -3.12 14.27
N ARG A 142 -3.55 -2.70 14.97
CA ARG A 142 -3.27 -3.17 16.33
C ARG A 142 -4.30 -2.71 17.36
N LYS A 143 -4.78 -1.47 17.26
CA LYS A 143 -5.84 -0.94 18.14
C LYS A 143 -7.13 -1.74 18.01
N ASN A 144 -7.47 -2.17 16.80
CA ASN A 144 -8.70 -2.91 16.50
C ASN A 144 -8.50 -4.42 16.46
N ALA A 145 -7.33 -4.94 16.88
CA ALA A 145 -6.96 -6.35 16.71
C ALA A 145 -8.05 -7.32 17.20
N LYS A 146 -8.56 -7.11 18.42
CA LYS A 146 -9.67 -7.89 18.98
C LYS A 146 -10.96 -7.80 18.16
N LYS A 147 -11.30 -6.62 17.62
CA LYS A 147 -12.52 -6.40 16.82
C LYS A 147 -12.39 -7.00 15.43
N TRP A 148 -11.19 -7.01 14.87
CA TRP A 148 -10.92 -7.47 13.50
C TRP A 148 -10.40 -8.90 13.46
N HIS A 149 -10.31 -9.59 14.60
CA HIS A 149 -9.71 -10.92 14.73
C HIS A 149 -8.30 -10.97 14.12
N VAL A 150 -7.50 -9.94 14.40
CA VAL A 150 -6.11 -9.85 13.97
C VAL A 150 -5.21 -10.31 15.11
N ASP A 151 -4.26 -11.19 14.81
CA ASP A 151 -3.14 -11.48 15.69
C ASP A 151 -2.20 -10.26 15.70
N SER A 152 -2.19 -9.54 16.82
CA SER A 152 -1.44 -8.29 16.96
C SER A 152 0.08 -8.45 16.92
N SER A 153 0.59 -9.69 17.03
CA SER A 153 2.00 -10.06 16.92
C SER A 153 2.43 -10.45 15.50
N LYS A 154 1.49 -10.46 14.55
CA LYS A 154 1.72 -10.84 13.15
C LYS A 154 1.15 -9.79 12.19
N VAL A 155 1.54 -8.53 12.40
CA VAL A 155 1.14 -7.40 11.56
C VAL A 155 2.32 -6.93 10.71
N GLY A 156 2.27 -7.27 9.42
CA GLY A 156 3.29 -6.87 8.45
C GLY A 156 2.93 -5.61 7.68
N VAL A 157 3.93 -5.05 7.01
CA VAL A 157 3.75 -4.01 5.98
C VAL A 157 4.20 -4.55 4.63
N MET A 158 3.51 -4.14 3.58
CA MET A 158 3.84 -4.46 2.20
C MET A 158 3.86 -3.20 1.36
N GLY A 159 4.76 -3.15 0.38
CA GLY A 159 4.73 -2.07 -0.59
C GLY A 159 5.33 -2.42 -1.94
N PHE A 160 4.85 -1.70 -2.95
CA PHE A 160 5.26 -1.82 -4.35
C PHE A 160 5.96 -0.54 -4.79
N SER A 161 7.12 -0.61 -5.46
CA SER A 161 7.80 0.59 -6.00
C SER A 161 7.97 1.69 -4.93
N ALA A 162 7.39 2.87 -5.11
CA ALA A 162 7.35 3.95 -4.11
C ALA A 162 6.59 3.57 -2.82
N GLY A 163 5.56 2.74 -2.89
CA GLY A 163 4.94 2.13 -1.72
C GLY A 163 5.90 1.16 -1.01
N GLY A 164 6.79 0.51 -1.74
CA GLY A 164 7.90 -0.30 -1.20
C GLY A 164 8.92 0.54 -0.44
N HIS A 165 9.19 1.76 -0.93
CA HIS A 165 9.94 2.75 -0.18
C HIS A 165 9.21 3.13 1.10
N LEU A 166 7.92 3.43 1.05
CA LEU A 166 7.14 3.76 2.26
C LEU A 166 7.14 2.61 3.29
N ALA A 167 6.96 1.37 2.82
CA ALA A 167 6.97 0.19 3.66
C ALA A 167 8.33 -0.02 4.34
N SER A 168 9.43 0.11 3.59
CA SER A 168 10.78 0.01 4.14
C SER A 168 11.14 1.20 5.04
N THR A 169 10.70 2.42 4.73
CA THR A 169 10.85 3.59 5.60
C THR A 169 10.13 3.37 6.93
N LEU A 170 8.92 2.83 6.94
CA LEU A 170 8.27 2.43 8.20
C LEU A 170 9.09 1.37 8.93
N ALA A 171 9.63 0.38 8.23
CA ALA A 171 10.38 -0.72 8.81
C ALA A 171 11.72 -0.31 9.44
N THR A 172 12.35 0.76 8.96
CA THR A 172 13.62 1.29 9.48
C THR A 172 13.43 2.50 10.40
N HIS A 173 12.33 3.24 10.27
CA HIS A 173 12.02 4.43 11.08
C HIS A 173 10.78 4.24 11.98
N TYR A 174 10.46 3.01 12.38
CA TYR A 174 9.25 2.71 13.16
C TYR A 174 9.17 3.48 14.49
N ASP A 175 10.32 3.76 15.11
CA ASP A 175 10.41 4.52 16.36
C ASP A 175 10.45 6.05 16.14
N ASP A 176 10.61 6.52 14.91
CA ASP A 176 10.46 7.93 14.55
C ASP A 176 8.97 8.28 14.39
N ARG A 177 8.29 8.45 15.53
CA ARG A 177 6.84 8.63 15.61
C ARG A 177 6.43 9.98 15.03
N LYS A 178 5.77 9.97 13.88
CA LYS A 178 5.19 11.16 13.24
C LYS A 178 3.74 11.44 13.67
N ILE A 179 3.15 10.53 14.44
CA ILE A 179 1.83 10.70 15.05
C ILE A 179 1.89 10.48 16.57
N VAL A 180 1.14 11.30 17.32
CA VAL A 180 1.04 11.19 18.78
C VAL A 180 -0.17 10.34 19.18
N ARG A 181 0.05 9.29 19.96
CA ARG A 181 -1.02 8.40 20.45
C ARG A 181 -0.88 8.17 21.96
N LYS A 182 -2.00 8.29 22.69
CA LYS A 182 -2.05 8.12 24.16
C LYS A 182 -1.69 6.70 24.62
N LYS A 183 -1.99 5.68 23.80
CA LYS A 183 -1.62 4.28 24.08
C LYS A 183 -0.26 3.99 23.44
N SER A 184 0.62 3.34 24.19
CA SER A 184 1.91 2.83 23.69
C SER A 184 1.67 1.59 22.83
N ILE A 185 1.14 1.79 21.62
CA ILE A 185 1.05 0.74 20.59
C ILE A 185 2.23 0.97 19.65
N SER A 186 3.02 -0.09 19.44
CA SER A 186 4.16 -0.07 18.53
C SER A 186 3.71 0.18 17.08
N PHE A 187 4.52 0.92 16.32
CA PHE A 187 4.35 1.09 14.88
C PHE A 187 5.25 0.15 14.07
N ARG A 188 6.20 -0.53 14.72
CA ARG A 188 7.12 -1.47 14.09
C ARG A 188 6.36 -2.62 13.44
N PRO A 189 6.47 -2.87 12.13
CA PRO A 189 5.88 -4.06 11.53
C PRO A 189 6.60 -5.32 12.02
N ASP A 190 5.90 -6.43 12.07
CA ASP A 190 6.47 -7.72 12.48
C ASP A 190 7.28 -8.36 11.33
N PHE A 191 6.93 -8.02 10.09
CA PHE A 191 7.65 -8.35 8.86
C PHE A 191 7.40 -7.31 7.75
N GLN A 192 8.25 -7.30 6.72
CA GLN A 192 8.09 -6.42 5.55
C GLN A 192 8.13 -7.18 4.22
N LEU A 193 7.24 -6.82 3.29
CA LEU A 193 7.13 -7.41 1.95
C LEU A 193 7.36 -6.31 0.91
N LEU A 194 8.46 -6.40 0.17
CA LEU A 194 8.95 -5.31 -0.68
C LEU A 194 9.02 -5.78 -2.14
N ILE A 195 8.13 -5.27 -2.98
CA ILE A 195 8.00 -5.71 -4.38
C ILE A 195 8.51 -4.59 -5.30
N TYR A 196 9.54 -4.91 -6.09
CA TYR A 196 10.36 -3.97 -6.89
C TYR A 196 10.55 -2.61 -6.18
N PRO A 197 10.99 -2.62 -4.91
CA PRO A 197 10.93 -1.44 -4.07
C PRO A 197 11.92 -0.39 -4.54
N VAL A 198 11.50 0.87 -4.48
CA VAL A 198 12.46 1.96 -4.28
C VAL A 198 12.97 1.83 -2.84
N ILE A 199 14.29 1.87 -2.64
CA ILE A 199 14.92 1.80 -1.32
C ILE A 199 15.76 3.05 -1.07
N SER A 200 16.64 3.36 -2.02
CA SER A 200 17.53 4.51 -1.92
C SER A 200 16.94 5.71 -2.65
N PHE A 201 17.25 6.91 -2.17
CA PHE A 201 17.12 8.16 -2.91
C PHE A 201 18.47 8.70 -3.41
N GLY A 202 19.56 7.95 -3.17
CA GLY A 202 20.90 8.23 -3.64
C GLY A 202 21.11 7.88 -5.13
N SER A 203 22.31 7.40 -5.46
CA SER A 203 22.77 7.23 -6.85
C SER A 203 22.04 6.15 -7.65
N PHE A 204 21.44 5.17 -6.99
CA PHE A 204 20.65 4.08 -7.62
C PHE A 204 19.16 4.17 -7.28
N GLY A 205 18.71 5.31 -6.77
CA GLY A 205 17.32 5.56 -6.44
C GLY A 205 16.45 5.96 -7.63
N HIS A 206 15.14 5.87 -7.47
CA HIS A 206 14.19 6.37 -8.46
C HIS A 206 13.99 7.88 -8.30
N LYS A 207 14.56 8.67 -9.23
CA LYS A 207 14.51 10.14 -9.20
C LYS A 207 13.10 10.70 -9.09
N GLY A 208 12.13 10.14 -9.82
CA GLY A 208 10.74 10.61 -9.77
C GLY A 208 10.13 10.48 -8.37
N SER A 209 10.31 9.33 -7.72
CA SER A 209 9.83 9.12 -6.34
C SER A 209 10.48 10.07 -5.35
N ARG A 210 11.80 10.24 -5.46
CA ARG A 210 12.55 11.16 -4.61
C ARG A 210 12.04 12.58 -4.78
N ASP A 211 11.95 13.04 -6.01
CA ASP A 211 11.65 14.43 -6.29
C ASP A 211 10.19 14.76 -5.90
N ASN A 212 9.24 13.84 -6.10
CA ASN A 212 7.86 14.00 -5.64
C ASN A 212 7.76 14.09 -4.11
N LEU A 213 8.57 13.32 -3.39
CA LEU A 213 8.55 13.35 -1.92
C LEU A 213 9.31 14.56 -1.36
N LEU A 214 10.50 14.87 -1.89
CA LEU A 214 11.48 15.76 -1.26
C LEU A 214 11.54 17.17 -1.86
N SER A 215 11.22 17.38 -3.14
CA SER A 215 11.45 18.67 -3.77
C SER A 215 10.58 19.77 -3.13
N PRO A 216 11.08 21.00 -2.96
CA PRO A 216 12.40 21.47 -3.36
C PRO A 216 13.53 21.14 -2.38
N ASP A 217 13.23 20.58 -1.21
CA ASP A 217 14.15 20.32 -0.10
C ASP A 217 14.98 19.02 -0.27
N THR A 218 15.53 18.79 -1.48
CA THR A 218 16.35 17.62 -1.81
C THR A 218 17.79 17.76 -1.26
N THR A 219 17.91 17.98 0.05
CA THR A 219 19.18 18.11 0.76
C THR A 219 19.85 16.75 0.96
N ALA A 220 21.17 16.74 1.17
CA ALA A 220 21.90 15.52 1.50
C ALA A 220 21.35 14.82 2.76
N SER A 221 20.89 15.59 3.76
CA SER A 221 20.28 15.04 4.97
C SER A 221 18.94 14.36 4.68
N ASN A 222 18.10 14.95 3.82
CA ASN A 222 16.82 14.35 3.46
C ASN A 222 17.01 13.12 2.57
N ILE A 223 17.94 13.17 1.61
CA ILE A 223 18.32 11.98 0.84
C ILE A 223 18.80 10.87 1.78
N ALA A 224 19.70 11.18 2.71
CA ALA A 224 20.20 10.19 3.66
C ALA A 224 19.09 9.65 4.56
N TYR A 225 18.19 10.50 5.07
CA TYR A 225 17.07 10.09 5.91
C TYR A 225 16.13 9.12 5.18
N PHE A 226 15.84 9.35 3.90
CA PHE A 226 14.93 8.50 3.13
C PHE A 226 15.63 7.37 2.34
N SER A 227 16.96 7.32 2.32
CA SER A 227 17.70 6.15 1.84
C SER A 227 17.66 5.04 2.89
N ASN A 228 16.65 4.17 2.80
CA ASN A 228 16.31 3.20 3.85
C ASN A 228 17.43 2.17 4.12
N GLU A 229 18.32 1.92 3.16
CA GLU A 229 19.49 1.06 3.32
C GLU A 229 20.49 1.58 4.37
N LEU A 230 20.45 2.89 4.69
CA LEU A 230 21.31 3.53 5.67
C LEU A 230 20.80 3.41 7.12
N HIS A 231 19.55 2.97 7.29
CA HIS A 231 18.86 2.94 8.59
C HIS A 231 18.52 1.53 9.06
N VAL A 232 19.04 0.51 8.38
CA VAL A 232 18.88 -0.87 8.81
C VAL A 232 19.66 -1.11 10.10
N ASP A 233 18.97 -1.66 11.09
CA ASP A 233 19.52 -2.07 12.38
C ASP A 233 19.10 -3.51 12.73
N LYS A 234 19.60 -4.04 13.84
CA LYS A 234 19.26 -5.40 14.33
C LYS A 234 17.78 -5.60 14.68
N ASN A 235 17.03 -4.51 14.83
CA ASN A 235 15.61 -4.55 15.19
C ASN A 235 14.71 -4.41 13.95
N THR A 236 15.27 -4.08 12.79
CA THR A 236 14.55 -4.01 11.53
C THR A 236 13.88 -5.37 11.25
N PRO A 237 12.61 -5.41 10.83
CA PRO A 237 11.89 -6.68 10.72
C PRO A 237 12.34 -7.51 9.50
N PRO A 238 12.21 -8.84 9.57
CA PRO A 238 12.53 -9.73 8.46
C PRO A 238 11.83 -9.32 7.16
N ALA A 239 12.52 -9.51 6.03
CA ALA A 239 12.07 -9.02 4.74
C ALA A 239 11.90 -10.13 3.70
N PHE A 240 10.84 -10.03 2.90
CA PHE A 240 10.69 -10.75 1.64
C PHE A 240 10.70 -9.75 0.49
N LEU A 241 11.61 -9.93 -0.46
CA LEU A 241 11.81 -9.03 -1.59
C LEU A 241 11.56 -9.74 -2.91
N VAL A 242 10.99 -9.03 -3.89
CA VAL A 242 10.84 -9.52 -5.26
C VAL A 242 11.31 -8.43 -6.23
N HIS A 243 12.07 -8.78 -7.27
CA HIS A 243 12.52 -7.79 -8.27
C HIS A 243 12.82 -8.45 -9.62
N ALA A 244 12.52 -7.79 -10.74
CA ALA A 244 13.05 -8.17 -12.04
C ALA A 244 14.46 -7.60 -12.23
N LYS A 245 15.36 -8.35 -12.87
CA LYS A 245 16.74 -7.92 -13.13
C LYS A 245 16.83 -6.86 -14.23
N ASP A 246 15.88 -6.86 -15.16
CA ASP A 246 15.73 -5.89 -16.25
C ASP A 246 14.80 -4.71 -15.89
N ASP A 247 14.65 -4.40 -14.60
CA ASP A 247 13.89 -3.21 -14.16
C ASP A 247 14.70 -1.93 -14.43
N ASP A 248 14.35 -1.25 -15.53
CA ASP A 248 14.97 0.00 -15.96
C ASP A 248 14.43 1.25 -15.24
N ALA A 249 13.33 1.14 -14.48
CA ALA A 249 12.76 2.27 -13.75
C ALA A 249 13.31 2.35 -12.33
N VAL A 250 13.36 1.21 -11.64
CA VAL A 250 13.91 1.06 -10.30
C VAL A 250 14.98 -0.02 -10.36
N PRO A 251 16.27 0.34 -10.38
CA PRO A 251 17.32 -0.66 -10.53
C PRO A 251 17.27 -1.71 -9.42
N ILE A 252 17.42 -2.99 -9.78
CA ILE A 252 17.42 -4.14 -8.85
C ILE A 252 18.39 -3.99 -7.68
N GLN A 253 19.44 -3.17 -7.85
CA GLN A 253 20.37 -2.73 -6.82
C GLN A 253 19.66 -2.30 -5.53
N ASN A 254 18.46 -1.70 -5.61
CA ASN A 254 17.64 -1.37 -4.45
C ASN A 254 17.38 -2.59 -3.55
N SER A 255 16.89 -3.70 -4.13
CA SER A 255 16.64 -4.93 -3.37
C SER A 255 17.91 -5.61 -2.88
N ILE A 256 18.95 -5.66 -3.72
CA ILE A 256 20.20 -6.36 -3.40
C ILE A 256 20.95 -5.65 -2.26
N VAL A 257 21.08 -4.32 -2.33
CA VAL A 257 21.76 -3.53 -1.30
C VAL A 257 20.99 -3.60 0.02
N PHE A 258 19.65 -3.49 -0.01
CA PHE A 258 18.85 -3.59 1.21
C PHE A 258 18.98 -4.96 1.88
N SER A 259 18.91 -6.05 1.10
CA SER A 259 19.12 -7.40 1.61
C SER A 259 20.52 -7.59 2.21
N SER A 260 21.56 -7.02 1.59
CA SER A 260 22.92 -7.01 2.16
C SER A 260 22.94 -6.32 3.52
N LYS A 261 22.31 -5.13 3.63
CA LYS A 261 22.28 -4.36 4.88
C LYS A 261 21.49 -5.04 5.99
N LEU A 262 20.40 -5.74 5.65
CA LEU A 262 19.68 -6.62 6.59
C LEU A 262 20.59 -7.73 7.10
N LYS A 263 21.29 -8.43 6.20
CA LYS A 263 22.22 -9.50 6.57
C LYS A 263 23.37 -9.00 7.45
N GLU A 264 23.96 -7.85 7.13
CA GLU A 264 25.04 -7.22 7.92
C GLU A 264 24.59 -6.93 9.37
N ASN A 265 23.30 -6.68 9.58
CA ASN A 265 22.70 -6.43 10.90
C ASN A 265 22.07 -7.68 11.55
N GLY A 266 22.27 -8.87 10.96
CA GLY A 266 21.71 -10.13 11.48
C GLY A 266 20.21 -10.28 11.27
N VAL A 267 19.61 -9.52 10.36
CA VAL A 267 18.19 -9.61 10.02
C VAL A 267 18.00 -10.52 8.81
N GLU A 268 17.08 -11.48 8.92
CA GLU A 268 16.78 -12.40 7.82
C GLU A 268 16.10 -11.68 6.65
N SER A 269 16.51 -12.03 5.42
CA SER A 269 15.79 -11.64 4.22
C SER A 269 15.78 -12.74 3.17
N THR A 270 14.75 -12.74 2.33
CA THR A 270 14.62 -13.60 1.14
C THR A 270 14.43 -12.70 -0.07
N VAL A 271 15.19 -12.95 -1.15
CA VAL A 271 15.08 -12.19 -2.40
C VAL A 271 14.70 -13.15 -3.52
N ILE A 272 13.55 -12.90 -4.16
CA ILE A 272 13.13 -13.56 -5.39
C ILE A 272 13.49 -12.65 -6.56
N THR A 273 14.19 -13.18 -7.55
CA THR A 273 14.56 -12.41 -8.75
C THR A 273 14.01 -13.06 -10.00
N TYR A 274 13.47 -12.26 -10.90
CA TYR A 274 13.16 -12.67 -12.27
C TYR A 274 14.25 -12.18 -13.22
N GLU A 275 14.59 -12.95 -14.25
CA GLU A 275 15.48 -12.46 -15.33
C GLU A 275 14.81 -11.32 -16.11
N HIS A 276 13.51 -11.46 -16.38
CA HIS A 276 12.72 -10.50 -17.12
C HIS A 276 11.42 -10.14 -16.42
N GLY A 277 10.91 -8.94 -16.67
CA GLY A 277 9.59 -8.50 -16.19
C GLY A 277 9.42 -6.99 -16.19
N GLY A 278 10.52 -6.24 -16.21
CA GLY A 278 10.52 -4.79 -16.05
C GLY A 278 9.91 -4.34 -14.72
N HIS A 279 9.50 -3.07 -14.67
CA HIS A 279 8.86 -2.47 -13.50
C HIS A 279 7.35 -2.68 -13.47
N GLY A 280 6.76 -2.71 -12.27
CA GLY A 280 5.31 -2.57 -12.10
C GLY A 280 4.48 -3.76 -12.58
N PHE A 281 5.02 -4.98 -12.51
CA PHE A 281 4.28 -6.19 -12.92
C PHE A 281 3.19 -6.65 -11.93
N GLY A 282 3.00 -5.93 -10.81
CA GLY A 282 2.04 -6.29 -9.77
C GLY A 282 2.25 -7.71 -9.21
N MET A 283 1.15 -8.45 -9.04
CA MET A 283 1.19 -9.87 -8.68
C MET A 283 1.64 -10.80 -9.81
N ASN A 284 1.39 -10.42 -11.06
CA ASN A 284 1.48 -11.32 -12.20
C ASN A 284 2.55 -10.83 -13.18
N ASN A 285 3.76 -11.36 -13.06
CA ASN A 285 4.80 -11.15 -14.05
C ASN A 285 4.49 -11.95 -15.33
N LYS A 286 4.15 -11.25 -16.42
CA LYS A 286 3.74 -11.88 -17.70
C LYS A 286 4.88 -12.60 -18.42
N THR A 287 6.14 -12.36 -18.04
CA THR A 287 7.32 -12.98 -18.66
C THR A 287 7.75 -14.28 -17.97
N SER A 288 7.11 -14.67 -16.86
CA SER A 288 7.45 -15.87 -16.11
C SER A 288 6.20 -16.67 -15.74
N SER A 289 6.32 -18.00 -15.77
CA SER A 289 5.31 -18.90 -15.21
C SER A 289 5.43 -19.06 -13.69
N GLU A 290 6.59 -18.72 -13.12
CA GLU A 290 6.84 -18.79 -11.69
C GLU A 290 6.19 -17.62 -10.97
N LYS A 291 5.38 -17.93 -9.95
CA LYS A 291 4.69 -16.92 -9.15
C LYS A 291 5.46 -16.68 -7.87
N TRP A 292 5.94 -15.45 -7.67
CA TRP A 292 6.59 -15.04 -6.42
C TRP A 292 5.67 -15.22 -5.21
N THR A 293 4.35 -15.21 -5.42
CA THR A 293 3.36 -15.46 -4.36
C THR A 293 3.44 -16.89 -3.80
N ASP A 294 3.82 -17.88 -4.61
CA ASP A 294 4.02 -19.26 -4.14
C ASP A 294 5.22 -19.33 -3.19
N ALA A 295 6.32 -18.65 -3.55
CA ALA A 295 7.48 -18.49 -2.68
C ALA A 295 7.13 -17.69 -1.41
N LEU A 296 6.30 -16.65 -1.51
CA LEU A 296 5.84 -15.89 -0.36
C LEU A 296 5.01 -16.76 0.60
N PHE A 297 4.12 -17.61 0.08
CA PHE A 297 3.33 -18.51 0.92
C PHE A 297 4.22 -19.47 1.73
N LEU A 298 5.25 -20.04 1.10
CA LEU A 298 6.23 -20.87 1.79
C LEU A 298 7.04 -20.07 2.82
N TRP A 299 7.40 -18.83 2.48
CA TRP A 299 8.09 -17.94 3.40
C TRP A 299 7.24 -17.63 4.65
N PHE A 300 5.94 -17.35 4.48
CA PHE A 300 5.03 -17.14 5.62
C PHE A 300 4.99 -18.34 6.56
N LYS A 301 4.92 -19.56 6.03
CA LYS A 301 4.96 -20.79 6.84
C LYS A 301 6.29 -20.92 7.59
N LYS A 302 7.40 -20.67 6.90
CA LYS A 302 8.74 -20.75 7.51
C LYS A 302 8.89 -19.74 8.67
N GLN A 303 8.31 -18.55 8.52
CA GLN A 303 8.34 -17.50 9.54
C GLN A 303 7.28 -17.68 10.64
N GLY A 304 6.45 -18.72 10.59
CA GLY A 304 5.37 -18.96 11.56
C GLY A 304 4.25 -17.92 11.51
N ILE A 305 4.10 -17.21 10.38
CA ILE A 305 3.05 -16.22 10.16
C ILE A 305 1.72 -16.94 9.89
N LEU A 306 1.78 -17.94 9.01
CA LEU A 306 0.69 -18.90 8.72
C LEU A 306 0.85 -20.21 9.48
#